data_AF-A0AAA9Z6E5-F1
#
_entry.id   AF-A0AAA9Z6E5-F1
#
_cell.length_a   1.000
_cell.length_b   1.000
_cell.length_c   1.000
_cell.angle_alpha   90.00
_cell.angle_beta   90.00
_cell.angle_gamma   90.00
#
_symmetry.space_group_name_H-M   'P 1'
#
loop_
_entity.id
_entity.type
_entity.pdbx_description
1 polymer ?
#
loop_
_entity_poly.entity_id
_entity_poly.type
_entity_poly.pdbx_seq_one_letter_code
_entity_poly.pdbx_strand_id
1 'polypeptide(L)'
;MNASIPKKARYNQGTNAIQELAVTDVDGQMKSAVMTPAIEKRENLATLSMTDRKIKELNRKERSKTKGKDWFNLPAQEMTEEVKNELELIRMRSVLDPKHFYKRSEMKTLPKYFQVNVKLIEYNFAYFMS
;
A
#
# COMPACT_ATOMS: atom_id res chain seq x y z
N MET A 1 -21.05 49.13 31.80
CA MET A 1 -22.42 48.60 31.62
C MET A 1 -22.53 48.08 30.19
N ASN A 2 -22.98 46.84 30.04
CA ASN A 2 -22.88 46.04 28.82
C ASN A 2 -23.83 46.51 27.70
N ALA A 3 -23.33 46.66 26.47
CA ALA A 3 -24.18 46.82 25.30
C ALA A 3 -24.47 45.44 24.66
N SER A 4 -25.76 45.10 24.58
CA SER A 4 -26.28 43.82 24.10
C SER A 4 -26.10 43.65 22.59
N ILE A 5 -25.60 42.49 22.15
CA ILE A 5 -25.45 42.12 20.73
C ILE A 5 -26.80 41.56 20.23
N PRO A 6 -27.39 42.08 19.14
CA PRO A 6 -28.65 41.55 18.60
C PRO A 6 -28.47 40.21 17.86
N LYS A 7 -29.53 39.39 17.89
CA LYS A 7 -29.58 37.98 17.44
C LYS A 7 -29.29 37.81 15.94
N LYS A 8 -28.55 36.76 15.59
CA LYS A 8 -28.23 36.36 14.21
C LYS A 8 -29.50 36.11 13.41
N ALA A 9 -29.71 36.88 12.33
CA ALA A 9 -30.74 36.63 11.33
C ALA A 9 -30.36 35.41 10.46
N ARG A 10 -31.36 34.60 10.12
CA ARG A 10 -31.22 33.40 9.26
C ARG A 10 -30.83 33.86 7.85
N TYR A 11 -29.70 33.35 7.35
CA TYR A 11 -29.22 33.67 6.00
C TYR A 11 -30.07 32.93 4.97
N ASN A 12 -30.71 33.68 4.07
CA ASN A 12 -31.50 33.12 2.97
C ASN A 12 -30.55 32.81 1.80
N GLN A 13 -30.66 31.60 1.26
CA GLN A 13 -29.83 31.10 0.17
C GLN A 13 -30.36 31.63 -1.17
N GLY A 14 -29.56 32.43 -1.88
CA GLY A 14 -29.86 32.83 -3.25
C GLY A 14 -28.90 33.91 -3.75
N THR A 15 -28.20 33.59 -4.85
CA THR A 15 -27.46 34.49 -5.78
C THR A 15 -26.08 35.06 -5.39
N ASN A 16 -25.18 34.30 -4.74
CA ASN A 16 -23.88 34.83 -4.30
C ASN A 16 -22.61 34.27 -4.98
N ALA A 17 -22.69 33.50 -6.06
CA ALA A 17 -21.47 32.94 -6.68
C ALA A 17 -20.52 34.01 -7.27
N ILE A 18 -21.07 35.13 -7.77
CA ILE A 18 -20.29 36.21 -8.42
C ILE A 18 -19.71 37.19 -7.38
N GLN A 19 -20.40 37.40 -6.25
CA GLN A 19 -19.93 38.28 -5.18
C GLN A 19 -18.83 37.64 -4.32
N GLU A 20 -18.79 36.31 -4.23
CA GLU A 20 -17.76 35.58 -3.47
C GLU A 20 -16.37 35.66 -4.14
N LEU A 21 -16.31 35.74 -5.48
CA LEU A 21 -15.06 35.87 -6.24
C LEU A 21 -14.42 37.27 -6.15
N ALA A 22 -15.18 38.31 -5.83
CA ALA A 22 -14.69 39.69 -5.73
C ALA A 22 -14.10 40.03 -4.35
N VAL A 23 -14.24 39.13 -3.37
CA VAL A 23 -13.78 39.33 -1.97
C VAL A 23 -12.52 38.52 -1.66
N THR A 24 -12.12 37.60 -2.54
CA THR A 24 -10.88 36.83 -2.34
C THR A 24 -9.66 37.70 -2.67
N ASP A 25 -8.79 37.91 -1.69
CA ASP A 25 -7.47 38.53 -1.89
C ASP A 25 -6.59 37.62 -2.76
N VAL A 26 -6.63 37.87 -4.07
CA VAL A 26 -5.88 37.12 -5.08
C VAL A 26 -4.38 37.23 -4.82
N ASP A 27 -3.90 38.39 -4.39
CA ASP A 27 -2.47 38.66 -4.21
C ASP A 27 -1.90 37.94 -2.97
N GLY A 28 -2.69 37.86 -1.89
CA GLY A 28 -2.38 37.04 -0.71
C GLY A 28 -2.40 35.54 -1.01
N GLN A 29 -3.38 35.06 -1.78
CA GLN A 29 -3.46 33.67 -2.23
C GLN A 29 -2.27 33.30 -3.11
N MET A 30 -1.90 34.14 -4.07
CA MET A 30 -0.76 33.92 -4.96
C MET A 30 0.58 33.83 -4.21
N LYS A 31 0.78 34.64 -3.15
CA LYS A 31 2.00 34.56 -2.31
C LYS A 31 2.12 33.23 -1.58
N SER A 32 1.00 32.66 -1.14
CA SER A 32 0.99 31.32 -0.51
C SER A 32 1.18 30.17 -1.50
N ALA A 33 0.90 30.41 -2.79
CA ALA A 33 1.02 29.44 -3.87
C ALA A 33 2.42 29.40 -4.51
N VAL A 34 3.32 30.33 -4.17
CA VAL A 34 4.70 30.30 -4.66
C VAL A 34 5.42 29.10 -4.03
N MET A 35 5.92 28.20 -4.88
CA MET A 35 6.80 27.11 -4.45
C MET A 35 8.02 27.70 -3.74
N THR A 36 8.08 27.49 -2.43
CA THR A 36 9.24 27.94 -1.64
C THR A 36 10.40 26.96 -1.86
N PRO A 37 11.67 27.41 -1.80
CA PRO A 37 12.83 26.52 -1.91
C PRO A 37 12.85 25.38 -0.87
N ALA A 38 12.11 25.55 0.23
CA ALA A 38 11.92 24.52 1.25
C ALA A 38 10.95 23.40 0.83
N ILE A 39 10.01 23.68 -0.09
CA ILE A 39 9.09 22.69 -0.66
C ILE A 39 9.82 21.89 -1.75
N GLU A 40 10.63 22.54 -2.59
CA GLU A 40 11.41 21.90 -3.66
C GLU A 40 12.43 20.88 -3.16
N LYS A 41 13.02 21.13 -1.98
CA LYS A 41 14.01 20.23 -1.35
C LYS A 41 13.39 18.99 -0.68
N ARG A 42 12.06 18.87 -0.62
CA ARG A 42 11.39 17.72 0.01
C ARG A 42 11.17 16.61 -1.00
N GLU A 43 11.57 15.39 -0.65
CA GLU A 43 11.57 14.24 -1.56
C GLU A 43 10.18 13.81 -2.07
N ASN A 44 9.08 14.12 -1.35
CA ASN A 44 7.74 13.65 -1.71
C ASN A 44 6.66 14.74 -1.59
N LEU A 45 6.52 15.57 -2.64
CA LEU A 45 5.49 16.62 -2.74
C LEU A 45 4.06 16.08 -2.58
N ALA A 46 3.80 14.85 -3.06
CA ALA A 46 2.48 14.22 -3.00
C ALA A 46 2.00 13.93 -1.57
N THR A 47 2.89 13.86 -0.59
CA THR A 47 2.53 13.61 0.82
C THR A 47 2.19 14.87 1.60
N LEU A 48 2.57 16.06 1.09
CA LEU A 48 2.45 17.33 1.81
C LEU A 48 0.99 17.77 2.02
N SER A 49 0.11 17.45 1.09
CA SER A 49 -1.32 17.76 1.18
C SER A 49 -2.12 16.71 1.96
N MET A 50 -1.49 15.60 2.34
CA MET A 50 -2.17 14.47 2.95
C MET A 50 -2.10 14.51 4.47
N THR A 51 -3.20 14.13 5.13
CA THR A 51 -3.20 13.92 6.58
C THR A 51 -2.27 12.77 6.98
N ASP A 52 -1.65 12.85 8.15
CA ASP A 52 -0.81 11.79 8.74
C ASP A 52 -1.44 10.39 8.67
N ARG A 53 -2.77 10.31 8.86
CA ARG A 53 -3.52 9.06 8.76
C ARG A 53 -3.40 8.44 7.36
N LYS A 54 -3.52 9.24 6.31
CA LYS A 54 -3.45 8.80 4.92
C LYS A 54 -2.02 8.38 4.56
N ILE A 55 -1.01 9.10 5.04
CA ILE A 55 0.41 8.71 4.90
C ILE A 55 0.67 7.36 5.57
N LYS A 56 0.20 7.16 6.81
CA LYS A 56 0.33 5.88 7.52
C LYS A 56 -0.37 4.74 6.79
N GLU A 57 -1.51 4.99 6.16
CA GLU A 57 -2.23 4.01 5.35
C GLU A 57 -1.45 3.62 4.10
N LEU A 58 -0.90 4.60 3.36
CA LEU A 58 -0.06 4.36 2.19
C LEU A 58 1.17 3.52 2.55
N ASN A 59 1.88 3.89 3.62
CA ASN A 59 3.05 3.13 4.10
C ASN A 59 2.68 1.72 4.56
N ARG A 60 1.46 1.48 5.06
CA ARG A 60 0.96 0.12 5.36
C ARG A 60 0.71 -0.67 4.07
N LYS A 61 0.09 -0.04 3.06
CA LYS A 61 -0.14 -0.66 1.75
C LYS A 61 1.17 -1.03 1.09
N GLU A 62 2.15 -0.14 1.06
CA GLU A 62 3.48 -0.39 0.50
C GLU A 62 4.21 -1.53 1.22
N ARG A 63 4.25 -1.49 2.56
CA ARG A 63 4.83 -2.60 3.34
C ARG A 63 4.09 -3.92 3.16
N SER A 64 2.80 -3.90 2.83
CA SER A 64 2.04 -5.14 2.62
C SER A 64 2.37 -5.84 1.28
N LYS A 65 2.97 -5.12 0.32
CA LYS A 65 3.36 -5.65 -0.99
C LYS A 65 4.57 -6.58 -0.91
N THR A 66 5.46 -6.38 0.05
CA THR A 66 6.65 -7.21 0.25
C THR A 66 6.68 -7.79 1.65
N LYS A 67 7.43 -8.86 1.87
CA LYS A 67 7.63 -9.43 3.22
C LYS A 67 8.51 -8.53 4.10
N GLY A 68 9.26 -7.61 3.48
CA GLY A 68 10.16 -6.65 4.13
C GLY A 68 11.64 -6.95 3.87
N LYS A 69 12.50 -6.06 4.37
CA LYS A 69 13.97 -6.13 4.18
C LYS A 69 14.59 -7.37 4.82
N ASP A 70 14.04 -7.81 5.95
CA ASP A 70 14.50 -9.02 6.67
C ASP A 70 14.34 -10.29 5.83
N TRP A 71 13.49 -10.24 4.79
CA TRP A 71 13.25 -11.34 3.88
C TRP A 71 13.42 -10.90 2.41
N PHE A 72 14.55 -10.26 2.13
CA PHE A 72 15.00 -9.86 0.78
C PHE A 72 13.94 -9.14 -0.08
N ASN A 73 12.99 -8.43 0.56
CA ASN A 73 11.85 -7.80 -0.10
C ASN A 73 11.03 -8.75 -0.98
N LEU A 74 10.87 -10.02 -0.56
CA LEU A 74 10.07 -11.02 -1.28
C LEU A 74 8.68 -10.45 -1.61
N PRO A 75 8.31 -10.34 -2.90
CA PRO A 75 7.02 -9.78 -3.29
C PRO A 75 5.86 -10.72 -2.94
N ALA A 76 4.68 -10.15 -2.72
CA ALA A 76 3.43 -10.90 -2.66
C ALA A 76 2.99 -11.23 -4.08
N GLN A 77 2.94 -12.52 -4.41
CA GLN A 77 2.44 -12.99 -5.70
C GLN A 77 0.91 -12.88 -5.76
N GLU A 78 0.36 -12.64 -6.94
CA GLU A 78 -1.08 -12.67 -7.16
C GLU A 78 -1.61 -14.11 -7.04
N MET A 79 -2.69 -14.29 -6.27
CA MET A 79 -3.30 -15.59 -6.04
C MET A 79 -4.24 -15.93 -7.19
N THR A 80 -3.70 -16.46 -8.29
CA THR A 80 -4.50 -17.07 -9.35
C THR A 80 -5.02 -18.45 -8.91
N GLU A 81 -6.07 -18.95 -9.57
CA GLU A 81 -6.66 -20.25 -9.22
C GLU A 81 -5.68 -21.41 -9.40
N GLU A 82 -4.87 -21.37 -10.46
CA GLU A 82 -3.82 -22.35 -10.73
C GLU A 82 -2.80 -22.42 -9.59
N VAL A 83 -2.27 -21.25 -9.19
CA VAL A 83 -1.29 -21.14 -8.11
C VAL A 83 -1.88 -21.58 -6.78
N LYS A 84 -3.16 -21.30 -6.53
CA LYS A 84 -3.85 -21.79 -5.34
C LYS A 84 -3.90 -23.32 -5.30
N ASN A 85 -4.24 -23.96 -6.43
CA ASN A 85 -4.27 -25.41 -6.55
C ASN A 85 -2.89 -26.03 -6.36
N GLU A 86 -1.84 -25.42 -6.93
CA GLU A 86 -0.45 -25.85 -6.72
C GLU A 86 -0.05 -25.80 -5.24
N LEU A 87 -0.38 -24.72 -4.54
CA LEU A 87 -0.08 -24.58 -3.11
C LEU A 87 -0.85 -25.60 -2.25
N GLU A 88 -2.08 -25.94 -2.65
CA GLU A 88 -2.88 -26.97 -1.99
C GLU A 88 -2.30 -28.36 -2.23
N LEU A 89 -1.84 -28.65 -3.46
CA LEU A 89 -1.14 -29.88 -3.80
C LEU A 89 0.14 -30.04 -2.97
N ILE A 90 0.94 -28.99 -2.83
CA ILE A 90 2.15 -28.99 -1.99
C ILE A 90 1.79 -29.27 -0.53
N ARG A 91 0.68 -28.73 -0.03
CA ARG A 91 0.19 -29.02 1.33
C ARG A 91 -0.19 -30.49 1.50
N MET A 92 -0.78 -31.08 0.48
CA MET A 92 -1.23 -32.48 0.44
C MET A 92 -0.13 -33.49 0.05
N ARG A 93 1.13 -33.05 -0.09
CA ARG A 93 2.26 -33.89 -0.54
C ARG A 93 2.43 -35.23 0.19
N SER A 94 1.98 -35.34 1.43
CA SER A 94 2.06 -36.58 2.23
C SER A 94 1.16 -37.71 1.70
N VAL A 95 0.14 -37.39 0.91
CA VAL A 95 -0.81 -38.36 0.35
C VAL A 95 -0.45 -38.75 -1.08
N LEU A 96 0.42 -37.97 -1.75
CA LEU A 96 0.77 -38.18 -3.15
C LEU A 96 1.64 -39.41 -3.37
N ASP A 97 2.59 -39.66 -2.47
CA ASP A 97 3.48 -40.82 -2.54
C ASP A 97 3.40 -41.62 -1.22
N PRO A 98 2.91 -42.87 -1.25
CA PRO A 98 2.76 -43.69 -0.05
C PRO A 98 4.11 -44.11 0.57
N LYS A 99 5.23 -44.02 -0.16
CA LYS A 99 6.57 -44.39 0.32
C LYS A 99 7.31 -43.22 0.96
N HIS A 100 6.91 -41.99 0.67
CA HIS A 100 7.56 -40.78 1.16
C HIS A 100 6.74 -40.09 2.25
N PHE A 101 7.19 -40.21 3.50
CA PHE A 101 6.55 -39.55 4.63
C PHE A 101 7.16 -38.17 4.88
N TYR A 102 6.41 -37.12 4.52
CA TYR A 102 6.78 -35.73 4.83
C TYR A 102 6.26 -35.29 6.20
N LYS A 103 6.97 -34.36 6.86
CA LYS A 103 6.46 -33.67 8.06
C LYS A 103 5.15 -32.95 7.73
N ARG A 104 4.13 -33.12 8.58
CA ARG A 104 2.81 -32.49 8.46
C ARG A 104 2.94 -30.97 8.47
N SER A 105 2.22 -30.30 7.55
CA SER A 105 2.12 -28.84 7.55
C SER A 105 1.23 -28.37 8.71
N GLU A 106 1.78 -27.53 9.58
CA GLU A 106 1.08 -26.90 10.72
C GLU A 106 0.28 -25.67 10.28
N MET A 107 0.56 -25.13 9.09
CA MET A 107 -0.08 -23.93 8.58
C MET A 107 -1.51 -24.24 8.12
N LYS A 108 -2.50 -23.60 8.75
CA LYS A 108 -3.91 -23.75 8.37
C LYS A 108 -4.24 -23.03 7.07
N THR A 109 -3.58 -21.90 6.82
CA THR A 109 -3.80 -21.00 5.68
C THR A 109 -2.66 -21.08 4.68
N LEU A 110 -2.96 -20.80 3.41
CA LEU A 110 -1.94 -20.71 2.36
C LEU A 110 -0.99 -19.53 2.62
N PRO A 111 0.30 -19.67 2.27
CA PRO A 111 1.28 -18.59 2.44
C PRO A 111 0.95 -17.41 1.51
N LYS A 112 1.05 -16.19 2.03
CA LYS A 112 0.80 -14.95 1.26
C LYS A 112 2.00 -14.53 0.40
N TYR A 113 3.22 -14.78 0.89
CA TYR A 113 4.46 -14.38 0.21
C TYR A 113 5.20 -15.65 -0.20
N PHE A 114 5.32 -15.89 -1.50
CA PHE A 114 6.00 -17.04 -2.08
C PHE A 114 6.47 -16.69 -3.49
N GLN A 115 7.42 -17.48 -4.01
CA GLN A 115 7.92 -17.36 -5.37
C GLN A 115 8.04 -18.77 -5.93
N VAL A 116 7.51 -18.97 -7.14
CA VAL A 116 7.60 -20.23 -7.88
C VAL A 116 8.76 -20.10 -8.87
N ASN A 117 9.71 -21.04 -8.83
CA ASN A 117 10.81 -21.11 -9.78
C ASN A 117 10.56 -22.27 -10.74
N VAL A 118 10.52 -21.98 -12.04
CA VAL A 118 10.17 -22.96 -13.08
C VAL A 118 11.37 -23.83 -13.49
N LYS A 119 12.60 -23.42 -13.15
CA LYS A 119 13.82 -24.14 -13.53
C LYS A 119 14.64 -24.52 -12.30
N LEU A 120 14.84 -25.81 -12.13
CA LEU A 120 15.91 -26.36 -11.29
C LEU A 120 17.22 -26.23 -12.08
N ILE A 121 18.21 -25.56 -11.51
CA ILE A 121 19.56 -25.53 -12.08
C ILE A 121 20.24 -26.82 -11.62
N GLU A 122 20.33 -27.79 -12.51
CA GLU A 122 21.05 -29.02 -12.24
C GLU A 122 22.56 -28.75 -12.30
N TYR A 123 23.22 -28.90 -11.15
CA TYR A 123 24.68 -28.94 -11.12
C TYR A 123 25.10 -30.34 -11.54
N ASN A 124 25.84 -30.43 -12.65
CA ASN A 124 26.33 -31.69 -13.18
C ASN A 124 27.49 -32.22 -12.31
N PHE A 125 27.16 -32.73 -11.13
CA PHE A 125 28.12 -33.26 -10.15
C PHE A 125 28.31 -34.78 -10.29
N ALA A 126 27.48 -35.44 -11.08
CA ALA A 126 27.44 -36.89 -11.22
C ALA A 126 28.20 -37.37 -12.47
N TYR A 127 29.50 -37.06 -12.54
CA TYR A 127 30.42 -37.78 -13.43
C TYR A 127 30.98 -39.08 -12.80
N PHE A 128 30.48 -39.49 -11.62
CA PHE A 128 31.09 -40.57 -10.81
C PHE A 128 30.08 -41.56 -10.18
N MET A 129 28.89 -41.74 -10.76
CA MET A 129 27.91 -42.74 -10.30
C MET A 129 27.63 -43.81 -11.39
N SER A 130 28.68 -44.28 -12.08
CA SER A 130 28.64 -45.52 -12.86
C SER A 130 29.84 -46.40 -12.54
#